data_AF-A0ABD0RQD2-F1
#
_entry.id   AF-A0ABD0RQD2-F1
#
_cell.length_a   1.000
_cell.length_b   1.000
_cell.length_c   1.000
_cell.angle_alpha   90.00
_cell.angle_beta   90.00
_cell.angle_gamma   90.00
#
_symmetry.space_group_name_H-M   'P 1'
#
loop_
_entity.id
_entity.type
_entity.pdbx_description
1 polymer ?
#
loop_
_entity_poly.entity_id
_entity_poly.type
_entity_poly.pdbx_seq_one_letter_code
_entity_poly.pdbx_strand_id
1 'polypeptide(L)' 'SYQFAVPESLPVASVVAKIKALDSDIGPNAEMDYRIIEGDGLGVFRVAPDKDTQEGVITLQK' A
#
# COMPACT_ATOMS: atom_id res chain seq x y z
N SER A 1 14.73 0.35 2.29
CA SER A 1 13.77 1.40 1.90
C SER A 1 13.07 0.95 0.64
N TYR A 2 11.76 1.21 0.52
CA TYR A 2 11.00 0.97 -0.72
C TYR A 2 10.86 2.29 -1.47
N GLN A 3 11.19 2.31 -2.75
CA GLN A 3 11.02 3.48 -3.62
C GLN A 3 10.44 3.02 -4.95
N PHE A 4 9.36 3.69 -5.38
CA PHE A 4 8.67 3.39 -6.62
C PHE A 4 8.48 4.70 -7.39
N ALA A 5 8.60 4.62 -8.72
CA ALA A 5 8.32 5.72 -9.62
C ALA A 5 7.17 5.31 -10.54
N VAL A 6 6.17 6.16 -10.67
CA VAL A 6 5.00 5.91 -11.51
C VAL A 6 4.73 7.12 -12.41
N PRO A 7 4.37 6.90 -13.68
CA PRO A 7 3.96 8.00 -14.56
C PRO A 7 2.64 8.63 -14.08
N GLU A 8 2.55 9.95 -14.13
CA GLU A 8 1.33 10.71 -13.78
C GLU A 8 0.14 10.39 -14.70
N SER A 9 0.41 9.84 -15.89
CA SER A 9 -0.59 9.41 -16.86
C SER A 9 -1.28 8.09 -16.49
N LEU A 10 -0.89 7.44 -15.39
CA LEU A 10 -1.52 6.21 -14.93
C LEU A 10 -3.02 6.42 -14.66
N PRO A 11 -3.87 5.46 -15.08
CA PRO A 11 -5.28 5.49 -14.76
C PRO A 11 -5.52 5.44 -13.24
N VAL A 12 -6.62 6.06 -12.80
CA VAL A 12 -7.10 5.92 -11.42
C VAL A 12 -7.35 4.45 -11.11
N ALA A 13 -7.15 4.06 -9.86
CA ALA A 13 -7.21 2.69 -9.34
C ALA A 13 -6.10 1.74 -9.83
N SER A 14 -5.10 2.25 -10.55
CA SER A 14 -3.92 1.44 -10.87
C SER A 14 -3.12 1.09 -9.61
N VAL A 15 -2.61 -0.13 -9.56
CA VAL A 15 -1.70 -0.58 -8.49
C VAL A 15 -0.32 0.01 -8.75
N VAL A 16 0.12 0.86 -7.82
CA VAL A 16 1.41 1.57 -7.86
C VAL A 16 2.50 0.68 -7.28
N ALA A 17 2.21 0.04 -6.15
CA ALA A 17 3.16 -0.79 -5.44
C ALA A 17 2.45 -1.80 -4.53
N LYS A 18 3.17 -2.86 -4.19
CA LYS A 18 2.81 -3.78 -3.12
C LYS A 18 3.95 -3.78 -2.10
N ILE A 19 3.62 -3.58 -0.85
CA ILE A 19 4.56 -3.63 0.27
C ILE A 19 4.17 -4.79 1.17
N LYS A 20 5.15 -5.51 1.68
CA LYS A 20 4.92 -6.56 2.66
C LYS A 20 5.63 -6.17 3.94
N ALA A 21 4.88 -6.11 5.04
CA ALA A 21 5.51 -6.01 6.35
C ALA A 21 5.89 -7.44 6.76
N LEU A 22 7.09 -7.60 7.30
CA LEU A 22 7.55 -8.88 7.81
C LEU A 22 7.26 -8.89 9.31
N ASP A 23 6.17 -9.52 9.68
CA ASP A 23 5.93 -9.93 11.07
C ASP A 23 6.35 -11.39 11.21
N SER A 24 6.99 -11.71 12.35
CA SER A 24 7.42 -13.09 12.65
C SER A 24 6.27 -13.95 13.16
N ASP A 25 5.14 -13.32 13.50
CA ASP A 25 3.94 -14.02 13.94
C ASP A 25 3.13 -14.56 12.73
N ILE A 26 2.64 -15.80 12.86
CA ILE A 26 1.81 -16.49 11.87
C ILE A 26 0.50 -16.87 12.54
N GLY A 27 -0.64 -16.49 11.94
CA GLY A 27 -1.98 -16.82 12.44
C GLY A 27 -2.80 -15.57 12.80
N PRO A 28 -3.87 -15.70 13.61
CA PRO A 28 -4.85 -14.63 13.84
C PRO A 28 -4.29 -13.35 14.51
N ASN A 29 -3.06 -13.38 15.02
CA ASN A 29 -2.37 -12.20 15.56
C ASN A 29 -1.54 -11.44 14.51
N ALA A 30 -1.48 -11.92 13.26
CA ALA A 30 -0.73 -11.31 12.17
C ALA A 30 -1.55 -10.29 11.36
N GLU A 31 -2.58 -9.68 11.97
CA GLU A 31 -3.37 -8.65 11.29
C GLU A 31 -2.53 -7.38 11.10
N MET A 32 -2.36 -6.97 9.84
CA MET A 32 -1.52 -5.82 9.48
C MET A 32 -2.37 -4.63 9.05
N ASP A 33 -2.21 -3.53 9.78
CA ASP A 33 -2.74 -2.22 9.41
C ASP A 33 -1.68 -1.42 8.63
N TYR A 34 -2.04 -0.99 7.42
CA TYR A 34 -1.22 -0.09 6.62
C TYR A 34 -1.83 1.30 6.59
N ARG A 35 -1.02 2.34 6.88
CA ARG A 35 -1.42 3.75 6.82
C ARG A 35 -0.31 4.60 6.22
N ILE A 36 -0.70 5.58 5.41
CA ILE A 36 0.21 6.60 4.88
C ILE A 36 0.29 7.70 5.94
N ILE A 37 1.46 7.87 6.55
CA ILE A 37 1.67 8.78 7.70
C ILE A 37 2.06 10.18 7.21
N GLU A 38 2.87 10.24 6.15
CA GLU A 38 3.25 11.48 5.47
C GLU A 38 3.05 11.30 3.97
N GLY A 39 2.32 12.23 3.37
CA GLY A 39 2.10 12.35 1.94
C GLY A 39 1.95 13.83 1.58
N ASP A 40 1.75 14.11 0.30
CA ASP A 40 1.50 15.47 -0.21
C ASP A 40 0.19 16.11 0.31
N GLY A 41 -0.60 15.38 1.11
CA GLY A 41 -1.90 15.83 1.63
C GLY A 41 -3.00 15.89 0.56
N LEU A 42 -2.68 15.54 -0.68
CA LEU A 42 -3.62 15.57 -1.82
C LEU A 42 -4.46 14.29 -1.90
N GLY A 43 -4.10 13.24 -1.15
CA GLY A 43 -4.83 11.98 -1.17
C GLY A 43 -4.65 11.18 -2.46
N VAL A 44 -3.62 11.50 -3.25
CA VAL A 44 -3.34 10.90 -4.57
C VAL A 44 -3.11 9.39 -4.48
N PHE A 45 -2.62 8.89 -3.34
CA PHE A 45 -2.38 7.48 -3.10
C PHE A 45 -3.20 6.96 -1.94
N ARG A 46 -3.66 5.71 -2.07
CA ARG A 46 -4.35 4.96 -1.03
C ARG A 46 -3.66 3.63 -0.80
N VAL A 47 -3.52 3.25 0.46
CA VAL A 47 -3.03 1.93 0.85
C VAL A 47 -4.17 1.10 1.42
N ALA A 48 -4.22 -0.19 1.07
CA ALA A 48 -5.15 -1.16 1.62
C ALA A 48 -4.45 -2.51 1.83
N PRO A 49 -4.67 -3.20 2.96
CA PRO A 49 -4.18 -4.56 3.15
C PRO A 49 -4.91 -5.54 2.22
N ASP A 50 -4.14 -6.40 1.58
CA ASP A 50 -4.62 -7.60 0.91
C ASP A 50 -4.84 -8.69 1.96
N LYS A 51 -6.06 -9.20 2.06
CA LYS A 51 -6.44 -10.18 3.08
C LYS A 51 -5.90 -11.57 2.79
N ASP A 52 -5.57 -11.87 1.54
CA ASP A 52 -5.06 -13.17 1.12
C ASP A 52 -3.54 -13.25 1.31
N THR A 53 -2.82 -12.15 1.04
CA THR A 53 -1.34 -12.14 1.08
C THR A 53 -0.71 -11.36 2.24
N GLN A 54 -1.52 -10.65 3.04
CA GLN A 54 -1.08 -9.69 4.07
C GLN A 54 -0.16 -8.59 3.51
N GLU A 55 -0.28 -8.27 2.22
CA GLU A 55 0.49 -7.20 1.59
C GLU A 55 -0.30 -5.90 1.60
N GLY A 56 0.35 -4.78 1.90
CA GLY A 56 -0.20 -3.44 1.66
C GLY A 56 -0.16 -3.11 0.17
N VAL A 57 -1.32 -3.00 -0.46
CA VAL A 57 -1.48 -2.58 -1.86
C VAL A 57 -1.66 -1.08 -1.91
N ILE A 58 -0.76 -0.39 -2.61
CA ILE A 58 -0.83 1.05 -2.86
C ILE A 58 -1.47 1.26 -4.23
N THR A 59 -2.54 2.04 -4.26
CA THR A 59 -3.33 2.37 -5.44
C THR A 59 -3.40 3.87 -5.65
N LEU A 60 -3.49 4.28 -6.92
CA LEU A 60 -3.69 5.69 -7.29
C LEU A 60 -5.17 6.07 -7.15
N GLN A 61 -5.49 7.10 -6.36
CA GLN A 61 -6.84 7.65 -6.17
C GLN A 61 -7.12 8.93 -6.99
N LYS A 62 -6.07 9.71 -7.30
CA LYS A 62 -6.10 11.08 -7.86
C LYS A 62 -6.65 12.17 -6.94
#